data_AF-A0AAN6I569-F1
#
_entry.id   AF-A0AAN6I569-F1
#
_cell.length_a   1.000
_cell.length_b   1.000
_cell.length_c   1.000
_cell.angle_alpha   90.00
_cell.angle_beta   90.00
_cell.angle_gamma   90.00
#
_symmetry.space_group_name_H-M   'P 1'
#
loop_
_entity.id
_entity.type
_entity.pdbx_description
1 polymer ?
#
loop_
_entity_poly.entity_id
_entity_poly.type
_entity_poly.pdbx_seq_one_letter_code
_entity_poly.pdbx_strand_id
1 'polypeptide(L)'
;MSRFSDSSVHPVHESEDEHFEEDSVHGSDYETGNQFNNAAKSDEEELFTTGIRKLEHLGLIDIGNLAAWGVSTYKQGYGIKELREDSPFSYWQSDGQQPHFITIHFTKRVTVQRLSFYFNYQLDESYTPSKILVLAGSGEHDLMEVSSKEFFEPSGWQHIFFKGVRSDDLLKCYLIKICFLSNHQNGKDSHVRSIKVFSPLSQNAMRSDVDSSLGVGFTSIKMLSESTIR
;
A
#
# COMPACT_ATOMS: atom_id res chain seq x y z
N MET A 1 4.23 -68.99 24.64
CA MET A 1 4.46 -70.09 23.66
C MET A 1 3.46 -69.86 22.53
N SER A 2 3.86 -69.23 21.41
CA SER A 2 4.29 -69.87 20.13
C SER A 2 3.17 -70.76 19.56
N ARG A 3 2.65 -70.65 18.33
CA ARG A 3 3.23 -70.51 16.97
C ARG A 3 2.07 -70.19 15.97
N PHE A 4 2.32 -69.47 14.86
CA PHE A 4 2.33 -69.96 13.44
C PHE A 4 1.36 -71.12 13.14
N SER A 5 0.67 -71.29 12.01
CA SER A 5 0.54 -70.68 10.67
C SER A 5 -0.34 -71.67 9.89
N ASP A 6 -1.14 -71.26 8.89
CA ASP A 6 -1.48 -72.21 7.82
C ASP A 6 -1.68 -71.54 6.46
N SER A 7 -1.33 -72.30 5.43
CA SER A 7 -1.16 -72.03 4.00
C SER A 7 -2.25 -72.80 3.22
N SER A 8 -2.77 -72.41 2.06
CA SER A 8 -2.23 -72.67 0.70
C SER A 8 -3.40 -72.57 -0.31
N VAL A 9 -3.34 -71.75 -1.39
CA VAL A 9 -3.05 -72.06 -2.83
C VAL A 9 -4.28 -72.23 -3.77
N HIS A 10 -4.43 -71.22 -4.68
CA HIS A 10 -4.79 -71.11 -6.13
C HIS A 10 -5.86 -71.97 -6.86
N PRO A 11 -6.49 -71.43 -7.95
CA PRO A 11 -5.94 -71.52 -9.32
C PRO A 11 -6.04 -70.24 -10.20
N VAL A 12 -5.42 -70.33 -11.39
CA VAL A 12 -5.14 -69.33 -12.45
C VAL A 12 -6.04 -69.57 -13.67
N HIS A 13 -6.43 -68.53 -14.43
CA HIS A 13 -6.68 -68.52 -15.90
C HIS A 13 -6.77 -67.05 -16.40
N GLU A 14 -5.81 -66.57 -17.21
CA GLU A 14 -5.92 -66.19 -18.66
C GLU A 14 -6.81 -64.94 -18.93
N SER A 15 -6.25 -63.74 -19.10
CA SER A 15 -5.59 -63.10 -20.28
C SER A 15 -6.56 -62.57 -21.34
N GLU A 16 -6.76 -61.25 -21.39
CA GLU A 16 -7.03 -60.51 -22.62
C GLU A 16 -6.26 -59.18 -22.59
N ASP A 17 -5.52 -58.95 -23.67
CA ASP A 17 -4.68 -57.80 -23.97
C ASP A 17 -5.53 -56.58 -24.36
N GLU A 18 -5.29 -55.42 -23.75
CA GLU A 18 -5.56 -54.14 -24.40
C GLU A 18 -4.31 -53.24 -24.31
N HIS A 19 -3.58 -53.21 -25.43
CA HIS A 19 -2.65 -52.15 -25.79
C HIS A 19 -3.42 -50.82 -25.85
N PHE A 20 -3.12 -49.89 -24.95
CA PHE A 20 -3.43 -48.48 -25.16
C PHE A 20 -2.12 -47.76 -25.51
N GLU A 21 -2.10 -47.27 -26.75
CA GLU A 21 -1.01 -46.51 -27.36
C GLU A 21 -0.71 -45.22 -26.56
N GLU A 22 0.58 -44.86 -26.56
CA GLU A 22 1.07 -43.55 -26.13
C GLU A 22 0.43 -42.44 -26.96
N ASP A 23 -0.41 -41.61 -26.34
CA ASP A 23 -0.58 -40.23 -26.80
C ASP A 23 0.22 -39.30 -25.89
N SER A 24 1.45 -39.07 -26.31
CA SER A 24 2.30 -37.99 -25.85
C SER A 24 1.74 -36.64 -26.35
N VAL A 25 0.73 -36.11 -25.66
CA VAL A 25 0.29 -34.72 -25.90
C VAL A 25 1.27 -33.75 -25.23
N HIS A 26 2.22 -33.38 -26.07
CA HIS A 26 2.99 -32.15 -26.11
C HIS A 26 2.47 -31.01 -25.22
N GLY A 27 3.33 -30.55 -24.31
CA GLY A 27 3.10 -29.34 -23.53
C GLY A 27 3.05 -28.07 -24.38
N SER A 28 2.14 -27.15 -24.02
CA SER A 28 2.23 -25.72 -24.35
C SER A 28 1.31 -24.77 -23.54
N ASP A 29 0.70 -25.21 -22.44
CA ASP A 29 -0.20 -24.32 -21.67
C ASP A 29 0.46 -23.58 -20.49
N TYR A 30 1.73 -23.87 -20.19
CA TYR A 30 2.43 -23.29 -19.03
C TYR A 30 3.09 -21.93 -19.33
N GLU A 31 3.38 -21.62 -20.59
CA GLU A 31 4.08 -20.38 -20.96
C GLU A 31 3.13 -19.18 -21.11
N THR A 32 1.95 -19.41 -21.67
CA THR A 32 0.97 -18.35 -21.94
C THR A 32 0.41 -17.75 -20.64
N GLY A 33 0.07 -18.60 -19.66
CA GLY A 33 -0.41 -18.16 -18.34
C GLY A 33 0.65 -17.38 -17.54
N ASN A 34 1.93 -17.67 -17.75
CA ASN A 34 3.02 -16.97 -17.08
C ASN A 34 3.25 -15.58 -17.68
N GLN A 35 3.12 -15.43 -19.00
CA GLN A 35 3.23 -14.13 -19.68
C GLN A 35 2.06 -13.19 -19.35
N PHE A 36 0.81 -13.68 -19.31
CA PHE A 36 -0.35 -12.86 -18.93
C PHE A 36 -0.25 -12.36 -17.49
N ASN A 37 0.19 -13.22 -16.56
CA ASN A 37 0.39 -12.83 -15.17
C ASN A 37 1.53 -11.81 -15.00
N ASN A 38 2.59 -11.92 -15.80
CA ASN A 38 3.68 -10.95 -15.77
C ASN A 38 3.27 -9.60 -16.38
N ALA A 39 2.48 -9.60 -17.45
CA ALA A 39 1.96 -8.37 -18.06
C ALA A 39 1.04 -7.62 -17.09
N ALA A 40 0.06 -8.31 -16.50
CA ALA A 40 -0.86 -7.70 -15.52
C ALA A 40 -0.11 -7.14 -14.29
N LYS A 41 0.94 -7.82 -13.83
CA LYS A 41 1.79 -7.30 -12.77
C LYS A 41 2.54 -6.03 -13.17
N SER A 42 3.11 -6.02 -14.38
CA SER A 42 3.80 -4.85 -14.92
C SER A 42 2.86 -3.64 -15.04
N ASP A 43 1.63 -3.85 -15.51
CA ASP A 43 0.64 -2.79 -15.66
C ASP A 43 0.26 -2.17 -14.30
N GLU A 44 0.08 -3.01 -13.27
CA GLU A 44 -0.23 -2.55 -11.91
C GLU A 44 0.94 -1.73 -11.30
N GLU A 45 2.19 -2.17 -11.51
CA GLU A 45 3.38 -1.41 -11.07
C GLU A 45 3.50 -0.06 -11.77
N GLU A 46 3.18 0.01 -13.06
CA GLU A 46 3.16 1.24 -13.83
C GLU A 46 2.08 2.21 -13.31
N LEU A 47 0.86 1.72 -13.05
CA LEU A 47 -0.23 2.50 -12.48
C LEU A 47 0.13 3.04 -11.09
N PHE A 48 0.72 2.19 -10.24
CA PHE A 48 1.21 2.57 -8.92
C PHE A 48 2.24 3.71 -9.02
N THR A 49 3.27 3.53 -9.84
CA THR A 49 4.38 4.49 -9.98
C THR A 49 3.93 5.79 -10.63
N THR A 50 3.08 5.72 -11.65
CA THR A 50 2.54 6.90 -12.34
C THR A 50 1.64 7.73 -11.42
N GLY A 51 0.88 7.09 -10.54
CA GLY A 51 0.09 7.79 -9.52
C GLY A 51 0.94 8.58 -8.54
N ILE A 52 2.08 8.05 -8.10
CA ILE A 52 3.04 8.77 -7.25
C ILE A 52 3.60 9.98 -8.01
N ARG A 53 4.10 9.77 -9.23
CA ARG A 53 4.63 10.86 -10.08
C ARG A 53 3.60 11.95 -10.29
N LYS A 54 2.32 11.61 -10.49
CA LYS A 54 1.24 12.59 -10.65
C LYS A 54 1.11 13.48 -9.41
N LEU A 55 1.28 12.95 -8.20
CA LEU A 55 1.23 13.72 -6.97
C LEU A 55 2.45 14.65 -6.82
N GLU A 56 3.64 14.20 -7.24
CA GLU A 56 4.85 15.04 -7.27
C GLU A 56 4.69 16.23 -8.24
N HIS A 57 4.11 16.01 -9.43
CA HIS A 57 3.82 17.08 -10.39
C HIS A 57 2.82 18.12 -9.89
N LEU A 58 2.02 17.79 -8.86
CA LEU A 58 1.15 18.75 -8.17
C LEU A 58 1.91 19.58 -7.11
N GLY A 59 3.24 19.45 -7.04
CA GLY A 59 4.07 20.12 -6.04
C GLY A 59 3.89 19.53 -4.66
N LEU A 60 3.62 18.23 -4.55
CA LEU A 60 3.47 17.53 -3.28
C LEU A 60 4.68 16.66 -2.99
N ILE A 61 5.02 16.56 -1.71
CA ILE A 61 6.09 15.68 -1.22
C ILE A 61 5.54 14.71 -0.19
N ASP A 62 5.89 13.42 -0.32
CA ASP A 62 5.58 12.42 0.71
C ASP A 62 6.49 12.63 1.92
N ILE A 63 5.89 12.98 3.05
CA ILE A 63 6.58 13.19 4.33
C ILE A 63 6.51 11.96 5.23
N GLY A 64 5.97 10.83 4.76
CA GLY A 64 5.80 9.62 5.57
C GLY A 64 7.09 9.10 6.21
N ASN A 65 8.26 9.32 5.59
CA ASN A 65 9.56 8.93 6.13
C ASN A 65 10.04 9.78 7.33
N LEU A 66 9.35 10.90 7.61
CA LEU A 66 9.63 11.76 8.77
C LEU A 66 8.86 11.32 10.03
N ALA A 67 8.00 10.30 9.93
CA ALA A 67 7.14 9.82 11.00
C ALA A 67 7.58 8.48 11.56
N ALA A 68 7.27 8.26 12.83
CA ALA A 68 7.17 6.93 13.41
C ALA A 68 5.78 6.36 13.09
N TRP A 69 5.74 5.13 12.60
CA TRP A 69 4.50 4.44 12.24
C TRP A 69 4.17 3.38 13.30
N GLY A 70 2.88 3.23 13.59
CA GLY A 70 2.33 2.17 14.43
C GLY A 70 1.11 1.54 13.77
N VAL A 71 0.84 0.28 14.08
CA VAL A 71 -0.39 -0.42 13.67
C VAL A 71 -1.03 -1.07 14.90
N SER A 72 -2.34 -1.28 14.86
CA SER A 72 -3.09 -1.95 15.94
C SER A 72 -2.61 -3.40 16.11
N THR A 73 -2.63 -4.15 15.02
CA THR A 73 -2.19 -5.54 14.93
C THR A 73 -1.69 -5.80 13.53
N TYR A 74 -0.97 -6.90 13.33
CA TYR A 74 -0.62 -7.36 11.99
C TYR A 74 -0.35 -8.86 11.99
N LYS A 75 -0.66 -9.50 10.86
CA LYS A 75 -0.25 -10.87 10.58
C LYS A 75 1.26 -10.93 10.39
N GLN A 76 1.92 -11.97 10.91
CA GLN A 76 3.37 -12.14 10.77
C GLN A 76 3.81 -12.03 9.30
N GLY A 77 4.73 -11.10 9.02
CA GLY A 77 5.25 -10.83 7.68
C GLY A 77 4.45 -9.82 6.84
N TYR A 78 3.38 -9.21 7.40
CA TYR A 78 2.52 -8.24 6.72
C TYR A 78 2.31 -7.00 7.61
N GLY A 79 3.41 -6.41 8.09
CA GLY A 79 3.42 -5.32 9.06
C GLY A 79 3.69 -3.96 8.43
N ILE A 80 4.29 -3.06 9.22
CA ILE A 80 4.64 -1.70 8.80
C ILE A 80 5.64 -1.71 7.64
N LYS A 81 6.55 -2.68 7.61
CA LYS A 81 7.56 -2.79 6.56
C LYS A 81 6.87 -2.95 5.20
N GLU A 82 5.92 -3.87 5.11
CA GLU A 82 5.18 -4.15 3.90
C GLU A 82 4.24 -3.00 3.51
N LEU A 83 3.59 -2.35 4.48
CA LEU A 83 2.79 -1.12 4.27
C LEU A 83 3.56 0.03 3.60
N ARG A 84 4.84 0.15 3.93
CA ARG A 84 5.71 1.28 3.55
C ARG A 84 6.58 0.97 2.35
N GLU A 85 6.49 -0.24 1.81
CA GLU A 85 7.17 -0.61 0.58
C GLU A 85 6.50 0.07 -0.62
N ASP A 86 7.31 0.58 -1.55
CA ASP A 86 6.81 1.19 -2.79
C ASP A 86 6.48 0.10 -3.82
N SER A 87 5.50 -0.74 -3.48
CA SER A 87 4.99 -1.82 -4.32
C SER A 87 3.46 -1.92 -4.22
N PRO A 88 2.74 -2.15 -5.33
CA PRO A 88 1.31 -2.44 -5.26
C PRO A 88 1.02 -3.85 -4.72
N PHE A 89 2.02 -4.73 -4.62
CA PHE A 89 1.83 -6.13 -4.20
C PHE A 89 2.15 -6.39 -2.74
N SER A 90 2.92 -5.50 -2.11
CA SER A 90 3.15 -5.52 -0.66
C SER A 90 1.95 -4.93 0.07
N TYR A 91 1.65 -5.39 1.27
CA TYR A 91 0.53 -4.88 2.07
C TYR A 91 0.70 -5.16 3.56
N TRP A 92 0.15 -4.25 4.36
CA TRP A 92 -0.20 -4.57 5.74
C TRP A 92 -1.49 -5.38 5.77
N GLN A 93 -1.50 -6.42 6.60
CA GLN A 93 -2.68 -7.20 6.93
C GLN A 93 -2.92 -7.13 8.42
N SER A 94 -4.07 -6.59 8.85
CA SER A 94 -4.46 -6.65 10.26
C SER A 94 -4.70 -8.09 10.71
N ASP A 95 -4.60 -8.33 12.02
CA ASP A 95 -4.93 -9.63 12.62
C ASP A 95 -5.40 -9.43 14.06
N GLY A 96 -6.64 -9.00 14.23
CA GLY A 96 -7.12 -8.60 15.57
C GLY A 96 -8.60 -8.26 15.67
N GLN A 97 -8.98 -7.61 16.76
CA GLN A 97 -10.32 -7.09 16.95
C GLN A 97 -10.45 -5.71 16.29
N GLN A 98 -11.59 -5.48 15.65
CA GLN A 98 -11.93 -4.18 15.06
C GLN A 98 -12.25 -3.13 16.16
N PRO A 99 -12.05 -1.82 15.87
CA PRO A 99 -11.52 -1.28 14.62
C PRO A 99 -9.99 -1.41 14.53
N HIS A 100 -9.50 -1.76 13.34
CA HIS A 100 -8.06 -1.74 13.06
C HIS A 100 -7.60 -0.31 12.86
N PHE A 101 -6.35 0.00 13.21
CA PHE A 101 -5.84 1.35 13.00
C PHE A 101 -4.35 1.40 12.68
N ILE A 102 -3.97 2.48 12.01
CA ILE A 102 -2.58 2.88 11.77
C ILE A 102 -2.37 4.25 12.40
N THR A 103 -1.27 4.42 13.13
CA THR A 103 -0.83 5.71 13.69
C THR A 103 0.41 6.22 12.96
N ILE A 104 0.46 7.52 12.74
CA ILE A 104 1.56 8.23 12.07
C ILE A 104 1.95 9.40 12.96
N HIS A 105 3.09 9.29 13.62
CA HIS A 105 3.55 10.24 14.63
C HIS A 105 4.78 11.00 14.16
N PHE A 106 4.66 12.31 14.01
CA PHE A 106 5.73 13.21 13.61
C PHE A 106 6.38 13.86 14.84
N THR A 107 7.71 13.99 14.83
CA THR A 107 8.46 14.67 15.90
C THR A 107 8.27 16.19 15.90
N LYS A 108 7.85 16.76 14.77
CA LYS A 108 7.54 18.18 14.58
C LYS A 108 6.13 18.33 14.04
N ARG A 109 5.52 19.50 14.29
CA ARG A 109 4.21 19.82 13.71
C ARG A 109 4.34 19.87 12.19
N VAL A 110 3.58 19.05 11.49
CA VAL A 110 3.58 19.00 10.02
C VAL A 110 2.33 19.66 9.45
N THR A 111 2.39 20.00 8.17
CA THR A 111 1.22 20.39 7.39
C THR A 111 0.95 19.30 6.36
N VAL A 112 -0.26 18.77 6.31
CA VAL A 112 -0.66 17.67 5.43
C VAL A 112 -1.82 18.13 4.56
N GLN A 113 -1.69 17.94 3.26
CA GLN A 113 -2.77 18.24 2.31
C GLN A 113 -3.67 17.05 2.06
N ARG A 114 -3.08 15.86 1.94
CA ARG A 114 -3.84 14.63 1.70
C ARG A 114 -3.13 13.39 2.22
N LEU A 115 -3.94 12.42 2.60
CA LEU A 115 -3.51 11.03 2.71
C LEU A 115 -3.85 10.31 1.42
N SER A 116 -2.92 9.51 0.91
CA SER A 116 -3.13 8.70 -0.29
C SER A 116 -2.95 7.24 0.04
N PHE A 117 -3.92 6.42 -0.35
CA PHE A 117 -3.98 4.99 -0.09
C PHE A 117 -3.95 4.26 -1.43
N TYR A 118 -3.27 3.12 -1.49
CA TYR A 118 -3.39 2.23 -2.63
C TYR A 118 -4.25 1.03 -2.24
N PHE A 119 -5.35 0.83 -2.96
CA PHE A 119 -6.29 -0.28 -2.76
C PHE A 119 -6.53 -1.01 -4.07
N ASN A 120 -6.81 -2.30 -4.00
CA ASN A 120 -7.19 -3.09 -5.17
C ASN A 120 -8.30 -4.07 -4.76
N TYR A 121 -9.55 -3.65 -4.94
CA TYR A 121 -10.71 -4.46 -4.57
C TYR A 121 -10.76 -5.81 -5.27
N GLN A 122 -10.38 -5.87 -6.55
CA GLN A 122 -10.37 -7.15 -7.27
C GLN A 122 -9.41 -8.16 -6.66
N LEU A 123 -8.29 -7.70 -6.10
CA LEU A 123 -7.28 -8.58 -5.52
C LEU A 123 -7.50 -8.86 -4.02
N ASP A 124 -8.08 -7.91 -3.28
CA ASP A 124 -8.26 -7.99 -1.83
C ASP A 124 -9.68 -8.41 -1.39
N GLU A 125 -10.67 -8.29 -2.26
CA GLU A 125 -12.07 -8.67 -2.00
C GLU A 125 -12.56 -8.14 -0.64
N SER A 126 -12.92 -9.05 0.29
CA SER A 126 -13.40 -8.73 1.64
C SER A 126 -12.35 -8.05 2.54
N TYR A 127 -11.06 -8.13 2.24
CA TYR A 127 -10.01 -7.41 2.99
C TYR A 127 -9.96 -5.92 2.63
N THR A 128 -10.68 -5.48 1.61
CA THR A 128 -10.65 -4.08 1.14
C THR A 128 -11.43 -3.17 2.08
N PRO A 129 -10.82 -2.12 2.65
CA PRO A 129 -11.55 -1.14 3.46
C PRO A 129 -12.71 -0.48 2.70
N SER A 130 -13.89 -0.45 3.31
CA SER A 130 -15.08 0.24 2.79
C SER A 130 -15.33 1.58 3.48
N LYS A 131 -14.86 1.74 4.72
CA LYS A 131 -14.98 3.01 5.46
C LYS A 131 -13.76 3.27 6.33
N ILE A 132 -13.21 4.47 6.20
CA ILE A 132 -12.07 4.94 6.99
C ILE A 132 -12.45 6.24 7.70
N LEU A 133 -12.08 6.32 8.98
CA LEU A 133 -12.12 7.52 9.80
C LEU A 133 -10.68 7.99 10.07
N VAL A 134 -10.42 9.28 9.85
CA VAL A 134 -9.14 9.91 10.14
C VAL A 134 -9.31 10.84 11.33
N LEU A 135 -8.52 10.56 12.36
CA LEU A 135 -8.37 11.37 13.56
C LEU A 135 -7.01 12.07 13.51
N ALA A 136 -6.90 13.27 14.06
CA ALA A 136 -5.63 13.96 14.20
C ALA A 136 -5.57 14.82 15.46
N GLY A 137 -4.37 15.03 15.98
CA GLY A 137 -4.15 15.77 17.22
C GLY A 137 -2.68 16.09 17.49
N SER A 138 -2.40 16.53 18.70
CA SER A 138 -1.05 16.72 19.24
C SER A 138 -0.51 15.43 19.87
N GLY A 139 -1.39 14.54 20.33
CA GLY A 139 -1.11 13.21 20.86
C GLY A 139 -2.38 12.36 20.96
N GLU A 140 -2.31 11.17 21.58
CA GLU A 140 -3.46 10.25 21.64
C GLU A 140 -4.65 10.78 22.47
N HIS A 141 -4.41 11.73 23.39
CA HIS A 141 -5.42 12.23 24.31
C HIS A 141 -6.28 13.37 23.74
N ASP A 142 -5.89 13.99 22.63
CA ASP A 142 -6.58 15.11 21.99
C ASP A 142 -6.95 14.83 20.52
N LEU A 143 -7.05 13.55 20.14
CA LEU A 143 -7.44 13.15 18.80
C LEU A 143 -8.87 13.61 18.48
N MET A 144 -9.01 14.36 17.39
CA MET A 144 -10.29 14.84 16.87
C MET A 144 -10.54 14.25 15.48
N GLU A 145 -11.81 13.97 15.16
CA GLU A 145 -12.21 13.59 13.81
C GLU A 145 -11.97 14.75 12.83
N VAL A 146 -11.19 14.48 11.80
CA VAL A 146 -10.84 15.46 10.75
C VAL A 146 -11.35 15.07 9.37
N SER A 147 -11.64 13.79 9.14
CA SER A 147 -12.27 13.33 7.89
C SER A 147 -12.79 11.91 8.06
N SER A 148 -13.86 11.58 7.35
CA SER A 148 -14.30 10.21 7.10
C SER A 148 -14.50 10.02 5.60
N LYS A 149 -14.19 8.83 5.07
CA LYS A 149 -14.40 8.50 3.65
C LYS A 149 -14.90 7.07 3.50
N GLU A 150 -15.91 6.91 2.65
CA GLU A 150 -16.39 5.61 2.18
C GLU A 150 -15.79 5.31 0.80
N PHE A 151 -15.53 4.04 0.54
CA PHE A 151 -14.97 3.52 -0.70
C PHE A 151 -15.90 2.47 -1.27
N PHE A 152 -16.07 2.48 -2.59
CA PHE A 152 -16.94 1.57 -3.33
C PHE A 152 -16.08 0.84 -4.36
N GLU A 153 -15.68 -0.38 -4.03
CA GLU A 153 -14.81 -1.24 -4.86
C GLU A 153 -13.57 -0.48 -5.37
N PRO A 154 -12.79 0.16 -4.48
CA PRO A 154 -11.70 1.04 -4.89
C PRO A 154 -10.60 0.27 -5.64
N SER A 155 -10.05 0.92 -6.67
CA SER A 155 -8.89 0.44 -7.41
C SER A 155 -7.89 1.58 -7.60
N GLY A 156 -6.60 1.29 -7.41
CA GLY A 156 -5.50 2.23 -7.51
C GLY A 156 -5.42 3.25 -6.35
N TRP A 157 -4.83 4.41 -6.65
CA TRP A 157 -4.64 5.49 -5.68
C TRP A 157 -5.94 6.19 -5.30
N GLN A 158 -6.23 6.21 -4.01
CA GLN A 158 -7.37 6.87 -3.39
C GLN A 158 -6.91 7.97 -2.44
N HIS A 159 -7.54 9.15 -2.51
CA HIS A 159 -7.11 10.31 -1.72
C HIS A 159 -8.17 10.74 -0.71
N ILE A 160 -7.74 11.05 0.51
CA ILE A 160 -8.52 11.74 1.55
C ILE A 160 -7.95 13.15 1.72
N PHE A 161 -8.83 14.14 1.64
CA PHE A 161 -8.52 15.56 1.77
C PHE A 161 -9.13 16.11 3.06
N PHE A 162 -8.52 17.15 3.63
CA PHE A 162 -8.94 17.74 4.92
C PHE A 162 -9.71 19.05 4.74
N LYS A 163 -10.67 19.04 3.80
CA LYS A 163 -11.47 20.21 3.47
C LYS A 163 -12.27 20.69 4.67
N GLY A 164 -12.26 21.99 4.93
CA GLY A 164 -13.02 22.60 6.02
C GLY A 164 -12.46 22.38 7.43
N VAL A 165 -11.40 21.56 7.61
CA VAL A 165 -10.71 21.42 8.91
C VAL A 165 -10.02 22.73 9.28
N ARG A 166 -9.54 23.47 8.27
CA ARG A 166 -8.96 24.81 8.39
C ARG A 166 -9.31 25.61 7.15
N SER A 167 -9.17 26.94 7.23
CA SER A 167 -9.48 27.86 6.12
C SER A 167 -8.68 27.63 4.84
N ASP A 168 -7.52 26.96 4.94
CA ASP A 168 -6.65 26.62 3.81
C ASP A 168 -6.79 25.15 3.37
N ASP A 169 -7.76 24.40 3.90
CA ASP A 169 -7.99 22.97 3.61
C ASP A 169 -6.77 22.06 3.90
N LEU A 170 -5.86 22.52 4.77
CA LEU A 170 -4.65 21.79 5.17
C LEU A 170 -4.71 21.39 6.64
N LEU A 171 -4.40 20.13 6.93
CA LEU A 171 -4.32 19.59 8.28
C LEU A 171 -2.96 19.92 8.92
N LYS A 172 -2.97 20.49 10.13
CA LYS A 172 -1.75 20.73 10.93
C LYS A 172 -1.77 19.94 12.22
N CYS A 173 -0.95 18.90 12.32
CA CYS A 173 -0.95 17.96 13.44
C CYS A 173 0.46 17.42 13.75
N TYR A 174 0.57 16.70 14.87
CA TYR A 174 1.73 15.85 15.19
C TYR A 174 1.38 14.37 15.03
N LEU A 175 0.13 13.99 15.33
CA LEU A 175 -0.35 12.62 15.24
C LEU A 175 -1.54 12.54 14.28
N ILE A 176 -1.51 11.53 13.42
CA ILE A 176 -2.65 11.08 12.61
C ILE A 176 -2.95 9.63 13.01
N LYS A 177 -4.23 9.33 13.25
CA LYS A 177 -4.72 7.97 13.47
C LYS A 177 -5.79 7.65 12.45
N ILE A 178 -5.52 6.62 11.65
CA ILE A 178 -6.39 6.16 10.56
C ILE A 178 -7.08 4.90 11.08
N CYS A 179 -8.38 4.98 11.29
CA CYS A 179 -9.22 3.87 11.75
C CYS A 179 -9.96 3.24 10.56
N PHE A 180 -9.77 1.95 10.35
CA PHE A 180 -10.48 1.15 9.37
C PHE A 180 -11.75 0.62 10.03
N LEU A 181 -12.88 1.29 9.78
CA LEU A 181 -14.14 1.05 10.50
C LEU A 181 -14.89 -0.16 9.97
N SER A 182 -14.81 -0.41 8.67
CA SER A 182 -15.43 -1.55 8.02
C SER A 182 -14.71 -1.90 6.73
N ASN A 183 -14.81 -3.16 6.33
CA ASN A 183 -14.35 -3.65 5.03
C ASN A 183 -15.55 -4.00 4.14
N HIS A 184 -15.27 -4.27 2.87
CA HIS A 184 -16.26 -4.83 1.95
C HIS A 184 -16.66 -6.24 2.37
N GLN A 185 -17.85 -6.67 1.97
CA GLN A 185 -18.35 -8.03 2.21
C GLN A 185 -18.29 -8.47 3.69
N ASN A 186 -18.34 -7.50 4.63
CA ASN A 186 -18.16 -7.71 6.07
C ASN A 186 -16.85 -8.44 6.45
N GLY A 187 -15.77 -8.20 5.69
CA GLY A 187 -14.47 -8.76 6.00
C GLY A 187 -13.95 -8.34 7.37
N LYS A 188 -13.30 -9.27 8.06
CA LYS A 188 -12.81 -9.11 9.43
C LYS A 188 -11.52 -8.29 9.50
N ASP A 189 -10.57 -8.62 8.64
CA ASP A 189 -9.23 -8.06 8.62
C ASP A 189 -9.02 -7.23 7.35
N SER A 190 -8.15 -6.21 7.41
CA SER A 190 -7.96 -5.24 6.33
C SER A 190 -6.62 -5.43 5.64
N HIS A 191 -6.60 -5.27 4.31
CA HIS A 191 -5.37 -5.10 3.52
C HIS A 191 -5.18 -3.64 3.15
N VAL A 192 -3.98 -3.12 3.37
CA VAL A 192 -3.57 -1.80 2.89
C VAL A 192 -2.22 -1.92 2.21
N ARG A 193 -2.21 -1.72 0.89
CA ARG A 193 -1.02 -1.92 0.05
C ARG A 193 0.00 -0.81 0.22
N SER A 194 -0.47 0.44 0.26
CA SER A 194 0.39 1.59 0.52
C SER A 194 -0.37 2.74 1.16
N ILE A 195 0.32 3.51 2.00
CA ILE A 195 -0.13 4.82 2.49
C ILE A 195 1.00 5.83 2.31
N LYS A 196 0.66 6.97 1.70
CA LYS A 196 1.56 8.14 1.59
C LYS A 196 0.92 9.38 2.22
N VAL A 197 1.75 10.19 2.86
CA VAL A 197 1.33 11.40 3.59
C VAL A 197 1.88 12.59 2.84
N PHE A 198 1.04 13.30 2.08
CA PHE A 198 1.51 14.38 1.22
C PHE A 198 1.36 15.74 1.88
N SER A 199 2.47 16.48 1.91
CA SER A 199 2.53 17.90 2.25
C SER A 199 2.71 18.72 0.96
N PRO A 200 2.19 19.96 0.89
CA PRO A 200 2.63 20.90 -0.12
C PRO A 200 4.13 21.14 -0.02
N LEU A 201 4.82 21.21 -1.15
CA LEU A 201 6.20 21.66 -1.20
C LEU A 201 6.23 23.13 -0.78
N SER A 202 6.88 23.42 0.34
CA SER A 202 7.04 24.81 0.79
C SER A 202 7.84 25.57 -0.26
N GLN A 203 7.33 26.69 -0.78
CA GLN A 203 8.09 27.54 -1.71
C GLN A 203 9.43 28.03 -1.10
N ASN A 204 9.57 27.98 0.23
CA ASN A 204 10.82 28.28 0.93
C ASN A 204 11.86 27.14 0.88
N ALA A 205 11.47 25.89 0.61
CA ALA A 205 12.41 24.76 0.55
C ALA A 205 13.22 24.76 -0.77
N MET A 206 12.63 25.23 -1.86
CA MET A 206 13.36 25.50 -3.12
C MET A 206 14.38 26.65 -2.98
N ARG A 207 14.29 27.47 -1.92
CA ARG A 207 15.25 28.54 -1.61
C ARG A 207 16.38 28.10 -0.68
N SER A 208 16.22 26.99 0.06
CA SER A 208 17.19 26.58 1.09
C SER A 208 18.31 25.68 0.59
N ASP A 209 18.18 25.07 -0.59
CA ASP A 209 19.21 24.15 -1.10
C ASP A 209 20.34 24.85 -1.89
N VAL A 210 20.30 26.18 -2.00
CA VAL A 210 21.39 26.99 -2.61
C VAL A 210 22.13 27.85 -1.58
N ASP A 211 21.65 27.95 -0.34
CA ASP A 211 22.28 28.80 0.69
C ASP A 211 22.95 27.97 1.79
N SER A 212 24.02 27.29 1.40
CA SER A 212 25.06 26.84 2.34
C SER A 212 26.42 27.44 1.96
N SER A 213 26.47 28.76 1.76
CA SER A 213 27.61 29.60 2.17
C SER A 213 27.31 31.09 1.98
N LEU A 214 26.58 31.67 2.95
CA LEU A 214 26.50 33.10 3.27
C LEU A 214 26.22 34.05 2.09
N GLY A 215 24.95 34.34 1.78
CA GLY A 215 24.69 35.49 0.92
C GLY A 215 23.23 35.75 0.57
N VAL A 216 22.76 36.96 0.86
CA VAL A 216 21.51 37.55 0.35
C VAL A 216 21.34 37.23 -1.14
N GLY A 217 20.44 36.32 -1.47
CA GLY A 217 20.22 35.84 -2.83
C GLY A 217 19.71 36.94 -3.77
N PHE A 218 20.26 36.99 -4.98
CA PHE A 218 19.87 37.96 -6.00
C PHE A 218 18.45 37.68 -6.53
N THR A 219 17.61 38.71 -6.58
CA THR A 219 16.20 38.62 -6.94
C THR A 219 15.88 39.00 -8.39
N SER A 220 16.90 39.27 -9.22
CA SER A 220 16.73 39.73 -10.60
C SER A 220 16.94 38.62 -11.62
N ILE A 221 15.99 38.47 -12.55
CA ILE A 221 15.99 37.49 -13.65
C ILE A 221 17.29 37.58 -14.49
N LYS A 222 17.84 38.79 -14.66
CA LYS A 222 19.07 39.00 -15.44
C LYS A 222 20.34 38.44 -14.78
N MET A 223 20.31 38.22 -13.47
CA MET A 223 21.45 37.65 -12.71
C MET A 223 21.38 36.12 -12.65
N LEU A 224 20.18 35.55 -12.78
CA LEU A 224 19.94 34.09 -12.83
C LEU A 224 20.31 33.48 -14.19
N SER A 225 20.24 34.25 -15.28
CA SER A 225 20.62 33.75 -16.61
C SER A 225 22.13 33.65 -16.83
N GLU A 226 22.93 34.32 -15.99
CA GLU A 226 24.39 34.37 -16.08
C GLU A 226 25.08 33.53 -14.99
N SER A 227 24.33 32.88 -14.09
CA SER A 227 24.89 32.11 -12.96
C SER A 227 25.36 30.71 -13.32
N THR A 228 25.22 30.29 -14.58
CA THR A 228 25.72 28.99 -15.06
C THR A 228 26.95 29.21 -15.94
N ILE A 229 28.15 29.10 -15.35
CA ILE A 229 29.37 28.87 -16.14
C ILE A 229 29.52 27.36 -16.33
N ARG A 230 29.06 26.92 -17.51
CA ARG A 230 29.17 25.62 -18.20
C ARG A 230 29.06 24.34 -17.38
#